data_AF-A0A953U128-F1
#
_entry.id   AF-A0A953U128-F1
#
_cell.length_a   1.000
_cell.length_b   1.000
_cell.length_c   1.000
_cell.angle_alpha   90.00
_cell.angle_beta   90.00
_cell.angle_gamma   90.00
#
_symmetry.space_group_name_H-M   'P 1'
#
loop_
_entity.id
_entity.type
_entity.pdbx_description
1 polymer ?
#
loop_
_entity_poly.entity_id
_entity_poly.type
_entity_poly.pdbx_seq_one_letter_code
_entity_poly.pdbx_strand_id
1 'polypeptide(L)'
;MENENLHAQMYEDLCAIPLLDAHTHLVDGKLGARGLHEILLYHMAISDLYAAGCPSGARLTQYPDWPTQEGAHARIREALPYLGYVRNTSISWGIRVLLEDLYGWTDSIQPENWQRLDAMIRERADDRAWQREIIRRANIQRIVTEYARRENGQDKDILQYSLEWAFFTRCQWGEYDTALYELERCWGKTPESPSPIGSGTRPPTERTILSLDDVQVAVAHYVQNIPYDQIISTATHISTDINLTLVSDQEMAEGLRRRSTAGPRERDVYASYINEAFLTALEQHA
;
A
#
# COMPACT_ATOMS: atom_id res chain seq x y z
N MET A 1 -15.63 12.17 -37.65
CA MET A 1 -16.68 11.18 -37.96
C MET A 1 -16.17 9.74 -37.95
N GLU A 2 -15.38 9.24 -38.92
CA GLU A 2 -14.96 7.82 -38.93
C GLU A 2 -14.00 7.46 -37.76
N ASN A 3 -13.06 8.34 -37.42
CA ASN A 3 -12.14 8.16 -36.27
C ASN A 3 -12.82 8.33 -34.89
N GLU A 4 -13.85 9.16 -34.79
CA GLU A 4 -14.60 9.34 -33.52
C GLU A 4 -15.42 8.08 -33.20
N ASN A 5 -15.94 7.41 -34.23
CA ASN A 5 -16.66 6.15 -34.10
C ASN A 5 -15.72 5.02 -33.64
N LEU A 6 -14.51 4.94 -34.19
CA LEU A 6 -13.53 3.93 -33.76
C LEU A 6 -13.09 4.11 -32.31
N HIS A 7 -12.80 5.34 -31.87
CA HIS A 7 -12.39 5.59 -30.48
C HIS A 7 -13.51 5.23 -29.49
N ALA A 8 -14.76 5.62 -29.77
CA ALA A 8 -15.90 5.27 -28.94
C ALA A 8 -16.10 3.75 -28.86
N GLN A 9 -16.06 3.06 -30.01
CA GLN A 9 -16.18 1.60 -30.05
C GLN A 9 -15.06 0.92 -29.25
N MET A 10 -13.80 1.32 -29.45
CA MET A 10 -12.67 0.77 -28.70
C MET A 10 -12.81 0.99 -27.20
N TYR A 11 -13.28 2.18 -26.78
CA TYR A 11 -13.50 2.47 -25.37
C TYR A 11 -14.60 1.58 -24.77
N GLU A 12 -15.74 1.44 -25.46
CA GLU A 12 -16.83 0.57 -25.02
C GLU A 12 -16.37 -0.90 -24.91
N ASP A 13 -15.63 -1.38 -25.90
CA ASP A 13 -15.09 -2.75 -25.92
C ASP A 13 -14.11 -2.98 -24.77
N LEU A 14 -13.26 -1.99 -24.45
CA LEU A 14 -12.34 -2.06 -23.32
C LEU A 14 -13.08 -2.05 -21.97
N CYS A 15 -14.11 -1.22 -21.82
CA CYS A 15 -14.94 -1.18 -20.60
C CYS A 15 -15.74 -2.48 -20.38
N ALA A 16 -16.07 -3.20 -21.45
CA ALA A 16 -16.78 -4.47 -21.37
C ALA A 16 -15.90 -5.64 -20.86
N ILE A 17 -14.57 -5.48 -20.84
CA ILE A 17 -13.64 -6.52 -20.38
C ILE A 17 -13.79 -6.72 -18.86
N PRO A 18 -14.14 -7.94 -18.38
CA PRO A 18 -14.18 -8.21 -16.96
C PRO A 18 -12.81 -8.07 -16.32
N LEU A 19 -12.74 -7.39 -15.18
CA LEU A 19 -11.48 -7.06 -14.53
C LEU A 19 -11.22 -7.95 -13.30
N LEU A 20 -9.98 -8.40 -13.17
CA LEU A 20 -9.39 -8.77 -11.89
C LEU A 20 -8.55 -7.58 -11.44
N ASP A 21 -8.94 -6.94 -10.34
CA ASP A 21 -8.05 -5.97 -9.70
C ASP A 21 -6.92 -6.74 -9.01
N ALA A 22 -5.78 -6.83 -9.69
CA ALA A 22 -4.69 -7.73 -9.33
C ALA A 22 -3.96 -7.32 -8.05
N HIS A 23 -4.13 -6.08 -7.57
CA HIS A 23 -3.52 -5.64 -6.33
C HIS A 23 -4.12 -4.33 -5.79
N THR A 24 -4.58 -4.34 -4.54
CA THR A 24 -5.08 -3.17 -3.81
C THR A 24 -4.83 -3.29 -2.30
N HIS A 25 -5.23 -2.26 -1.55
CA HIS A 25 -5.15 -2.19 -0.09
C HIS A 25 -6.54 -2.01 0.56
N LEU A 26 -7.61 -2.45 -0.12
CA LEU A 26 -8.97 -2.46 0.42
C LEU A 26 -9.06 -3.34 1.68
N VAL A 27 -9.94 -2.95 2.60
CA VAL A 27 -10.13 -3.66 3.87
C VAL A 27 -11.45 -4.42 3.83
N ASP A 28 -11.41 -5.70 4.20
CA ASP A 28 -12.59 -6.54 4.32
C ASP A 28 -13.63 -5.90 5.26
N GLY A 29 -14.91 -5.94 4.86
CA GLY A 29 -16.01 -5.29 5.58
C GLY A 29 -16.07 -3.76 5.42
N LYS A 30 -15.07 -3.12 4.80
CA LYS A 30 -14.92 -1.65 4.70
C LYS A 30 -14.42 -1.24 3.32
N LEU A 31 -15.20 -1.56 2.29
CA LEU A 31 -14.81 -1.33 0.88
C LEU A 31 -15.01 0.12 0.42
N GLY A 32 -15.88 0.87 1.08
CA GLY A 32 -16.19 2.26 0.75
C GLY A 32 -15.31 3.27 1.48
N ALA A 33 -15.20 4.47 0.91
CA ALA A 33 -14.59 5.61 1.61
C ALA A 33 -15.45 6.02 2.81
N ARG A 34 -14.80 6.27 3.95
CA ARG A 34 -15.43 6.60 5.24
C ARG A 34 -15.64 8.09 5.45
N GLY A 35 -15.35 8.88 4.44
CA GLY A 35 -15.49 10.33 4.39
C GLY A 35 -14.59 10.94 3.34
N LEU A 36 -14.71 12.25 3.15
CA LEU A 36 -13.98 12.99 2.13
C LEU A 36 -12.46 12.86 2.26
N HIS A 37 -11.96 12.72 3.49
CA HIS A 37 -10.53 12.58 3.76
C HIS A 37 -9.88 11.37 3.07
N GLU A 38 -10.57 10.24 2.88
CA GLU A 38 -9.98 9.08 2.21
C GLU A 38 -9.86 9.25 0.69
N ILE A 39 -10.58 10.21 0.13
CA ILE A 39 -10.50 10.59 -1.29
C ILE A 39 -9.52 11.75 -1.45
N LEU A 40 -9.76 12.85 -0.71
CA LEU A 40 -9.05 14.11 -0.85
C LEU A 40 -7.64 14.09 -0.25
N LEU A 41 -7.43 13.25 0.77
CA LEU A 41 -6.16 13.10 1.47
C LEU A 41 -5.58 11.70 1.28
N TYR A 42 -5.92 11.04 0.17
CA TYR A 42 -5.15 9.89 -0.28
C TYR A 42 -3.70 10.31 -0.56
N HIS A 43 -2.74 9.43 -0.33
CA HIS A 43 -1.33 9.83 -0.26
C HIS A 43 -0.80 10.50 -1.56
N MET A 44 -1.33 10.11 -2.73
CA MET A 44 -1.00 10.79 -3.99
C MET A 44 -1.50 12.24 -4.01
N ALA A 45 -2.71 12.50 -3.50
CA ALA A 45 -3.25 13.86 -3.39
C ALA A 45 -2.51 14.69 -2.34
N ILE A 46 -2.09 14.06 -1.23
CA ILE A 46 -1.23 14.73 -0.23
C ILE A 46 0.08 15.19 -0.86
N SER A 47 0.71 14.37 -1.72
CA SER A 47 1.95 14.75 -2.42
C SER A 47 1.75 15.98 -3.30
N ASP A 48 0.69 16.04 -4.09
CA ASP A 48 0.35 17.22 -4.90
C ASP A 48 0.12 18.46 -4.03
N LEU A 49 -0.65 18.31 -2.94
CA LEU A 49 -0.96 19.40 -2.02
C LEU A 49 0.31 19.93 -1.34
N TYR A 50 1.18 19.04 -0.87
CA TYR A 50 2.44 19.41 -0.23
C TYR A 50 3.37 20.13 -1.21
N ALA A 51 3.47 19.63 -2.46
CA ALA A 51 4.22 20.30 -3.52
C ALA A 51 3.67 21.70 -3.87
N ALA A 52 2.35 21.90 -3.72
CA ALA A 52 1.70 23.21 -3.86
C ALA A 52 1.84 24.13 -2.62
N GLY A 53 2.55 23.69 -1.58
CA GLY A 53 2.83 24.48 -0.37
C GLY A 53 1.87 24.24 0.80
N CYS A 54 1.02 23.20 0.74
CA CYS A 54 0.25 22.77 1.92
C CYS A 54 1.22 22.35 3.03
N PRO A 55 1.09 22.85 4.28
CA PRO A 55 2.12 22.67 5.31
C PRO A 55 2.43 21.21 5.64
N SER A 56 1.41 20.35 5.66
CA SER A 56 1.58 18.96 6.07
C SER A 56 1.58 18.01 4.86
N GLY A 57 2.71 17.34 4.64
CA GLY A 57 2.86 16.24 3.67
C GLY A 57 2.70 14.84 4.27
N ALA A 58 2.39 14.74 5.56
CA ALA A 58 2.23 13.46 6.24
C ALA A 58 0.87 12.82 5.94
N ARG A 59 0.87 11.49 5.80
CA ARG A 59 -0.36 10.67 5.76
C ARG A 59 -1.11 10.79 7.09
N LEU A 60 -2.44 10.67 7.02
CA LEU A 60 -3.27 10.44 8.20
C LEU A 60 -2.94 9.07 8.84
N THR A 61 -3.48 8.82 10.04
CA THR A 61 -3.42 7.49 10.68
C THR A 61 -3.89 6.42 9.69
N GLN A 62 -3.07 5.39 9.49
CA GLN A 62 -3.29 4.31 8.53
C GLN A 62 -3.68 3.01 9.24
N TYR A 63 -4.26 2.09 8.47
CA TYR A 63 -4.56 0.73 8.89
C TYR A 63 -3.37 0.09 9.64
N PRO A 64 -3.60 -0.65 10.75
CA PRO A 64 -4.90 -1.12 11.27
C PRO A 64 -5.74 -0.07 11.99
N ASP A 65 -5.15 1.09 12.28
CA ASP A 65 -5.82 2.21 12.92
C ASP A 65 -6.48 3.14 11.91
N TRP A 66 -7.19 4.16 12.43
CA TRP A 66 -7.96 5.07 11.60
C TRP A 66 -7.91 6.49 12.16
N PRO A 67 -7.97 7.52 11.29
CA PRO A 67 -7.97 8.89 11.78
C PRO A 67 -9.28 9.19 12.50
N THR A 68 -9.21 9.99 13.55
CA THR A 68 -10.43 10.54 14.16
C THR A 68 -11.11 11.49 13.18
N GLN A 69 -12.42 11.66 13.28
CA GLN A 69 -13.16 12.61 12.45
C GLN A 69 -12.61 14.04 12.62
N GLU A 70 -12.30 14.43 13.86
CA GLU A 70 -11.72 15.75 14.14
C GLU A 70 -10.38 15.94 13.43
N GLY A 71 -9.48 14.95 13.50
CA GLY A 71 -8.19 14.98 12.81
C GLY A 71 -8.35 15.04 11.29
N ALA A 72 -9.23 14.21 10.72
CA ALA A 72 -9.56 14.24 9.30
C ALA A 72 -10.10 15.60 8.85
N HIS A 73 -11.05 16.18 9.60
CA HIS A 73 -11.64 17.48 9.32
C HIS A 73 -10.62 18.62 9.43
N ALA A 74 -9.70 18.57 10.40
CA ALA A 74 -8.62 19.54 10.53
C ALA A 74 -7.70 19.51 9.29
N ARG A 75 -7.32 18.31 8.83
CA ARG A 75 -6.49 18.15 7.63
C ARG A 75 -7.20 18.58 6.34
N ILE A 76 -8.51 18.34 6.21
CA ILE A 76 -9.29 18.86 5.07
C ILE A 76 -9.27 20.39 5.08
N ARG A 77 -9.54 21.03 6.23
CA ARG A 77 -9.51 22.50 6.34
C ARG A 77 -8.14 23.09 5.98
N GLU A 78 -7.05 22.44 6.37
CA GLU A 78 -5.70 22.84 5.97
C GLU A 78 -5.48 22.74 4.45
N ALA A 79 -6.04 21.71 3.80
CA ALA A 79 -5.87 21.48 2.37
C ALA A 79 -6.71 22.41 1.47
N LEU A 80 -7.87 22.88 1.94
CA LEU A 80 -8.82 23.68 1.15
C LEU A 80 -8.19 24.86 0.37
N PRO A 81 -7.34 25.71 0.96
CA PRO A 81 -6.73 26.84 0.25
C PRO A 81 -5.81 26.42 -0.91
N TYR A 82 -5.38 25.15 -0.93
CA TYR A 82 -4.42 24.63 -1.90
C TYR A 82 -5.05 23.87 -3.07
N LEU A 83 -6.34 23.53 -2.98
CA LEU A 83 -7.05 22.77 -4.02
C LEU A 83 -7.01 23.45 -5.39
N GLY A 84 -7.03 24.78 -5.41
CA GLY A 84 -6.91 25.56 -6.66
C GLY A 84 -5.56 25.41 -7.36
N TYR A 85 -4.47 25.19 -6.61
CA TYR A 85 -3.12 25.08 -7.15
C TYR A 85 -2.82 23.71 -7.75
N VAL A 86 -3.53 22.67 -7.31
CA VAL A 86 -3.37 21.29 -7.79
C VAL A 86 -4.41 20.90 -8.84
N ARG A 87 -5.32 21.80 -9.23
CA ARG A 87 -6.47 21.48 -10.08
C ARG A 87 -6.12 20.85 -11.44
N ASN A 88 -4.91 21.13 -11.93
CA ASN A 88 -4.38 20.65 -13.21
C ASN A 88 -3.60 19.32 -13.10
N THR A 89 -3.50 18.72 -11.92
CA THR A 89 -2.86 17.40 -11.78
C THR A 89 -3.83 16.28 -12.18
N SER A 90 -3.28 15.15 -12.60
CA SER A 90 -4.06 13.94 -12.92
C SER A 90 -4.82 13.41 -11.71
N ILE A 91 -4.25 13.52 -10.51
CA ILE A 91 -4.91 13.14 -9.26
C ILE A 91 -6.13 14.02 -8.99
N SER A 92 -6.00 15.34 -9.14
CA SER A 92 -7.12 16.26 -8.98
C SER A 92 -8.22 16.02 -10.02
N TRP A 93 -7.84 15.69 -11.27
CA TRP A 93 -8.80 15.26 -12.28
C TRP A 93 -9.53 13.96 -11.89
N GLY A 94 -8.80 12.92 -11.47
CA GLY A 94 -9.40 11.65 -11.06
C GLY A 94 -10.34 11.78 -9.86
N ILE A 95 -10.01 12.65 -8.88
CA ILE A 95 -10.91 12.96 -7.77
C ILE A 95 -12.22 13.58 -8.27
N ARG A 96 -12.17 14.52 -9.22
CA ARG A 96 -13.39 15.12 -9.78
C ARG A 96 -14.27 14.08 -10.48
N VAL A 97 -13.68 13.22 -11.32
CA VAL A 97 -14.41 12.15 -12.01
C VAL A 97 -15.06 11.21 -11.00
N LEU A 98 -14.32 10.77 -9.97
CA LEU A 98 -14.85 9.90 -8.92
C LEU A 98 -16.03 10.56 -8.18
N LEU A 99 -15.87 11.82 -7.79
CA LEU A 99 -16.90 12.56 -7.05
C LEU A 99 -18.17 12.78 -7.88
N GLU A 100 -18.02 13.05 -9.17
CA GLU A 100 -19.12 13.17 -10.12
C GLU A 100 -19.82 11.81 -10.33
N ASP A 101 -19.07 10.76 -10.70
CA ASP A 101 -19.63 9.46 -11.07
C ASP A 101 -20.27 8.70 -9.90
N LEU A 102 -19.74 8.88 -8.69
CA LEU A 102 -20.19 8.15 -7.51
C LEU A 102 -21.16 8.97 -6.65
N TYR A 103 -20.98 10.29 -6.58
CA TYR A 103 -21.76 11.13 -5.66
C TYR A 103 -22.54 12.25 -6.36
N GLY A 104 -22.47 12.35 -7.70
CA GLY A 104 -23.11 13.42 -8.47
C GLY A 104 -22.54 14.80 -8.16
N TRP A 105 -21.33 14.87 -7.59
CA TRP A 105 -20.76 16.11 -7.11
C TRP A 105 -19.94 16.80 -8.20
N THR A 106 -20.52 17.86 -8.78
CA THR A 106 -19.90 18.66 -9.85
C THR A 106 -19.34 19.99 -9.36
N ASP A 107 -19.67 20.40 -8.13
CA ASP A 107 -19.21 21.66 -7.55
C ASP A 107 -17.71 21.60 -7.20
N SER A 108 -17.02 22.74 -7.26
CA SER A 108 -15.69 22.83 -6.65
C SER A 108 -15.80 22.66 -5.12
N ILE A 109 -14.85 21.97 -4.52
CA ILE A 109 -14.77 21.82 -3.06
C ILE A 109 -14.29 23.15 -2.46
N GLN A 110 -15.09 23.74 -1.59
CA GLN A 110 -14.89 25.06 -0.98
C GLN A 110 -15.16 25.01 0.53
N PRO A 111 -14.68 26.00 1.32
CA PRO A 111 -14.94 26.07 2.76
C PRO A 111 -16.42 25.97 3.14
N GLU A 112 -17.33 26.43 2.29
CA GLU A 112 -18.76 26.49 2.56
C GLU A 112 -19.49 25.18 2.24
N ASN A 113 -18.90 24.28 1.44
CA ASN A 113 -19.61 23.11 0.91
C ASN A 113 -18.94 21.75 1.20
N TRP A 114 -17.66 21.71 1.62
CA TRP A 114 -16.95 20.44 1.82
C TRP A 114 -17.59 19.53 2.87
N GLN A 115 -18.24 20.10 3.91
CA GLN A 115 -18.93 19.31 4.93
C GLN A 115 -20.16 18.58 4.37
N ARG A 116 -20.87 19.21 3.42
CA ARG A 116 -21.99 18.57 2.71
C ARG A 116 -21.48 17.36 1.93
N LEU A 117 -20.37 17.53 1.21
CA LEU A 117 -19.74 16.44 0.48
C LEU A 117 -19.25 15.32 1.41
N ASP A 118 -18.57 15.66 2.52
CA ASP A 118 -18.13 14.68 3.52
C ASP A 118 -19.30 13.89 4.10
N ALA A 119 -20.43 14.55 4.38
CA ALA A 119 -21.65 13.90 4.85
C ALA A 119 -22.25 12.94 3.80
N MET A 120 -22.31 13.35 2.52
CA MET A 120 -22.79 12.49 1.43
C MET A 120 -21.95 11.21 1.29
N ILE A 121 -20.63 11.32 1.41
CA ILE A 121 -19.72 10.17 1.36
C ILE A 121 -19.93 9.28 2.59
N ARG A 122 -20.05 9.87 3.78
CA ARG A 122 -20.27 9.14 5.04
C ARG A 122 -21.58 8.37 5.06
N GLU A 123 -22.65 8.90 4.47
CA GLU A 123 -23.93 8.18 4.34
C GLU A 123 -23.77 6.84 3.60
N ARG A 124 -22.80 6.78 2.69
CA ARG A 124 -22.46 5.60 1.90
C ARG A 124 -21.36 4.71 2.50
N ALA A 125 -20.70 5.17 3.57
CA ALA A 125 -19.51 4.53 4.12
C ALA A 125 -19.78 3.08 4.55
N ASP A 126 -20.92 2.82 5.19
CA ASP A 126 -21.31 1.50 5.68
C ASP A 126 -22.42 0.84 4.82
N ASP A 127 -22.77 1.45 3.68
CA ASP A 127 -23.75 0.92 2.74
C ASP A 127 -23.11 -0.17 1.87
N ARG A 128 -23.20 -1.42 2.33
CA ARG A 128 -22.64 -2.58 1.61
C ARG A 128 -23.25 -2.80 0.23
N ALA A 129 -24.51 -2.41 0.01
CA ALA A 129 -25.13 -2.53 -1.30
C ALA A 129 -24.50 -1.53 -2.28
N TRP A 130 -24.28 -0.30 -1.83
CA TRP A 130 -23.57 0.72 -2.60
C TRP A 130 -22.13 0.33 -2.92
N GLN A 131 -21.39 -0.17 -1.94
CA GLN A 131 -20.00 -0.62 -2.15
C GLN A 131 -19.91 -1.72 -3.23
N ARG A 132 -20.80 -2.72 -3.17
CA ARG A 132 -20.86 -3.78 -4.18
C ARG A 132 -21.33 -3.26 -5.55
N GLU A 133 -22.23 -2.29 -5.57
CA GLU A 133 -22.67 -1.64 -6.80
C GLU A 133 -21.51 -0.91 -7.51
N ILE A 134 -20.61 -0.25 -6.76
CA ILE A 134 -19.40 0.37 -7.35
C ILE A 134 -18.55 -0.69 -8.06
N ILE A 135 -18.28 -1.82 -7.41
CA ILE A 135 -17.48 -2.92 -7.96
C ILE A 135 -18.14 -3.47 -9.24
N ARG A 136 -19.47 -3.66 -9.21
CA ARG A 136 -20.24 -4.11 -10.36
C ARG A 136 -20.18 -3.11 -11.52
N ARG A 137 -20.34 -1.81 -11.25
CA ARG A 137 -20.23 -0.73 -12.24
C ARG A 137 -18.85 -0.67 -12.88
N ALA A 138 -17.81 -0.98 -12.11
CA ALA A 138 -16.43 -1.06 -12.58
C ALA A 138 -16.11 -2.38 -13.33
N ASN A 139 -17.08 -3.29 -13.48
CA ASN A 139 -16.91 -4.62 -14.08
C ASN A 139 -15.80 -5.47 -13.42
N ILE A 140 -15.53 -5.23 -12.14
CA ILE A 140 -14.54 -5.96 -11.37
C ILE A 140 -15.17 -7.26 -10.86
N GLN A 141 -14.58 -8.39 -11.22
CA GLN A 141 -15.05 -9.73 -10.85
C GLN A 141 -14.47 -10.17 -9.51
N ARG A 142 -13.19 -9.88 -9.30
CA ARG A 142 -12.43 -10.21 -8.10
C ARG A 142 -11.40 -9.13 -7.82
N ILE A 143 -11.02 -9.02 -6.57
CA ILE A 143 -10.08 -8.02 -6.07
C ILE A 143 -9.04 -8.75 -5.23
N VAL A 144 -7.77 -8.52 -5.51
CA VAL A 144 -6.67 -9.06 -4.72
C VAL A 144 -6.19 -7.97 -3.76
N THR A 145 -6.43 -8.14 -2.47
CA THR A 145 -5.97 -7.21 -1.43
C THR A 145 -4.90 -7.84 -0.52
N GLU A 146 -4.32 -7.09 0.39
CA GLU A 146 -3.38 -7.62 1.38
C GLU A 146 -4.05 -8.64 2.32
N TYR A 147 -3.39 -9.77 2.56
CA TYR A 147 -3.81 -10.79 3.52
C TYR A 147 -4.00 -10.24 4.95
N ALA A 148 -3.21 -9.24 5.34
CA ALA A 148 -3.34 -8.58 6.63
C ALA A 148 -4.70 -7.88 6.80
N ARG A 149 -5.36 -7.48 5.70
CA ARG A 149 -6.61 -6.70 5.66
C ARG A 149 -7.87 -7.56 5.50
N ARG A 150 -7.75 -8.88 5.67
CA ARG A 150 -8.84 -9.84 5.51
C ARG A 150 -9.92 -9.79 6.59
N GLU A 151 -9.68 -9.06 7.68
CA GLU A 151 -10.57 -8.92 8.84
C GLU A 151 -11.29 -10.22 9.21
N ASN A 152 -12.62 -10.29 9.06
CA ASN A 152 -13.46 -11.43 9.43
C ASN A 152 -14.00 -12.20 8.21
N GLY A 153 -13.52 -11.90 6.99
CA GLY A 153 -13.95 -12.52 5.75
C GLY A 153 -15.37 -12.17 5.29
N GLN A 154 -15.84 -10.94 5.55
CA GLN A 154 -17.19 -10.47 5.17
C GLN A 154 -17.41 -10.31 3.67
N ASP A 155 -16.32 -10.16 2.91
CA ASP A 155 -16.27 -9.92 1.47
C ASP A 155 -15.42 -10.99 0.74
N LYS A 156 -15.27 -12.18 1.35
CA LYS A 156 -14.53 -13.32 0.78
C LYS A 156 -15.07 -13.83 -0.56
N ASP A 157 -16.30 -13.45 -0.92
CA ASP A 157 -16.91 -13.81 -2.20
C ASP A 157 -16.30 -13.02 -3.37
N ILE A 158 -15.68 -11.87 -3.09
CA ILE A 158 -15.06 -10.97 -4.08
C ILE A 158 -13.57 -10.73 -3.81
N LEU A 159 -13.11 -10.84 -2.56
CA LEU A 159 -11.72 -10.64 -2.17
C LEU A 159 -10.91 -11.94 -2.30
N GLN A 160 -9.71 -11.78 -2.85
CA GLN A 160 -8.59 -12.71 -2.82
C GLN A 160 -7.41 -12.00 -2.15
N TYR A 161 -6.37 -12.74 -1.78
CA TYR A 161 -5.30 -12.17 -0.96
C TYR A 161 -3.92 -12.32 -1.57
N SER A 162 -3.14 -11.25 -1.47
CA SER A 162 -1.69 -11.24 -1.63
C SER A 162 -1.02 -11.16 -0.26
N LEU A 163 0.13 -11.80 -0.10
CA LEU A 163 0.95 -11.61 1.08
C LEU A 163 1.85 -10.38 0.91
N GLU A 164 1.70 -9.42 1.82
CA GLU A 164 2.66 -8.36 2.11
C GLU A 164 3.02 -8.44 3.58
N TRP A 165 4.24 -8.89 3.90
CA TRP A 165 4.67 -9.05 5.28
C TRP A 165 6.03 -8.39 5.52
N ALA A 166 7.08 -8.80 4.83
CA ALA A 166 8.38 -8.10 4.85
C ALA A 166 8.76 -7.60 3.46
N PHE A 167 9.56 -6.53 3.43
CA PHE A 167 10.15 -6.00 2.20
C PHE A 167 11.67 -5.95 2.30
N PHE A 168 12.32 -7.06 1.96
CA PHE A 168 13.78 -7.24 2.08
C PHE A 168 14.58 -6.34 1.14
N THR A 169 13.99 -5.94 0.01
CA THR A 169 14.61 -5.10 -1.02
C THR A 169 14.17 -3.64 -0.95
N ARG A 170 13.79 -3.17 0.24
CA ARG A 170 13.39 -1.79 0.50
C ARG A 170 14.51 -1.00 1.19
N CYS A 171 14.69 0.25 0.77
CA CYS A 171 15.52 1.23 1.48
C CYS A 171 14.68 2.10 2.40
N GLN A 172 15.27 2.49 3.53
CA GLN A 172 14.80 3.60 4.35
C GLN A 172 15.95 4.60 4.49
N TRP A 173 15.62 5.89 4.42
CA TRP A 173 16.64 6.94 4.42
C TRP A 173 17.45 6.93 5.72
N GLY A 174 18.78 6.84 5.59
CA GLY A 174 19.69 6.78 6.73
C GLY A 174 19.81 5.41 7.38
N GLU A 175 19.10 4.39 6.89
CA GLU A 175 19.05 3.06 7.49
C GLU A 175 19.62 2.00 6.54
N TYR A 176 20.70 1.33 6.95
CA TYR A 176 21.45 0.41 6.09
C TYR A 176 21.22 -1.08 6.39
N ASP A 177 20.44 -1.41 7.41
CA ASP A 177 20.13 -2.79 7.81
C ASP A 177 18.64 -3.15 7.64
N THR A 178 17.90 -2.37 6.84
CA THR A 178 16.44 -2.53 6.63
C THR A 178 16.03 -3.96 6.31
N ALA A 179 16.79 -4.67 5.46
CA ALA A 179 16.49 -6.05 5.09
C ALA A 179 16.53 -7.01 6.31
N LEU A 180 17.53 -6.83 7.19
CA LEU A 180 17.65 -7.60 8.43
C LEU A 180 16.53 -7.23 9.39
N TYR A 181 16.26 -5.94 9.56
CA TYR A 181 15.19 -5.44 10.43
C TYR A 181 13.81 -6.00 10.05
N GLU A 182 13.46 -5.99 8.76
CA GLU A 182 12.20 -6.57 8.29
C GLU A 182 12.10 -8.06 8.57
N LEU A 183 13.18 -8.80 8.35
CA LEU A 183 13.24 -10.24 8.62
C LEU A 183 13.11 -10.54 10.12
N GLU A 184 13.79 -9.77 10.97
CA GLU A 184 13.70 -9.85 12.44
C GLU A 184 12.31 -9.57 12.97
N ARG A 185 11.61 -8.58 12.39
CA ARG A 185 10.23 -8.25 12.76
C ARG A 185 9.29 -9.42 12.53
N CYS A 186 9.54 -10.22 11.49
CA CYS A 186 8.73 -11.37 11.12
C CYS A 186 9.14 -12.65 11.87
N TRP A 187 10.37 -12.71 12.38
CA TRP A 187 10.93 -13.93 12.96
C TRP A 187 10.22 -14.32 14.27
N GLY A 188 9.56 -15.48 14.25
CA GLY A 188 8.76 -15.98 15.37
C GLY A 188 7.31 -15.48 15.37
N LYS A 189 6.90 -14.73 14.34
CA LYS A 189 5.53 -14.22 14.19
C LYS A 189 4.81 -14.89 13.03
N THR A 190 3.50 -14.63 12.97
CA THR A 190 2.66 -14.95 11.80
C THR A 190 2.48 -13.71 10.93
N PRO A 191 2.08 -13.86 9.65
CA PRO A 191 1.86 -12.75 8.75
C PRO A 191 0.98 -11.63 9.31
N GLU A 192 1.49 -10.42 9.25
CA GLU A 192 0.85 -9.16 9.68
C GLU A 192 1.19 -8.04 8.69
N SER A 193 0.59 -6.86 8.86
CA SER A 193 0.87 -5.70 8.01
C SER A 193 2.37 -5.39 7.93
N PRO A 194 2.88 -4.93 6.77
CA PRO A 194 4.27 -4.52 6.63
C PRO A 194 4.57 -3.28 7.48
N SER A 195 5.84 -3.08 7.81
CA SER A 195 6.24 -1.87 8.54
C SER A 195 6.04 -0.62 7.67
N PRO A 196 5.50 0.48 8.22
CA PRO A 196 5.28 1.71 7.48
C PRO A 196 6.60 2.40 7.09
N ILE A 197 6.57 3.19 6.02
CA ILE A 197 7.72 3.98 5.56
C ILE A 197 7.74 5.33 6.30
N GLY A 198 8.92 5.74 6.79
CA GLY A 198 9.16 7.10 7.27
C GLY A 198 8.59 7.44 8.65
N SER A 199 8.18 6.44 9.44
CA SER A 199 7.59 6.63 10.76
C SER A 199 8.66 6.66 11.87
N GLY A 200 9.39 7.77 11.99
CA GLY A 200 10.26 8.02 13.15
C GLY A 200 11.25 6.89 13.48
N THR A 201 11.55 6.70 14.77
CA THR A 201 12.45 5.65 15.25
C THR A 201 11.82 4.27 15.07
N ARG A 202 12.58 3.33 14.50
CA ARG A 202 12.18 1.92 14.36
C ARG A 202 11.85 1.28 15.72
N PRO A 203 10.67 0.66 15.89
CA PRO A 203 10.39 -0.14 17.07
C PRO A 203 11.41 -1.28 17.24
N PRO A 204 11.79 -1.65 18.47
CA PRO A 204 12.68 -2.78 18.72
C PRO A 204 12.03 -4.10 18.27
N THR A 205 12.85 -5.00 17.75
CA THR A 205 12.45 -6.37 17.40
C THR A 205 12.64 -7.31 18.59
N GLU A 206 11.86 -8.39 18.65
CA GLU A 206 11.98 -9.40 19.71
C GLU A 206 13.23 -10.27 19.56
N ARG A 207 13.75 -10.37 18.34
CA ARG A 207 14.94 -11.14 17.96
C ARG A 207 15.89 -10.27 17.16
N THR A 208 17.17 -10.60 17.23
CA THR A 208 18.22 -9.93 16.47
C THR A 208 19.07 -10.99 15.78
N ILE A 209 19.25 -10.83 14.47
CA ILE A 209 20.14 -11.63 13.63
C ILE A 209 21.58 -11.20 13.89
N LEU A 210 22.39 -12.15 14.38
CA LEU A 210 23.79 -11.93 14.73
C LEU A 210 24.74 -12.79 13.87
N SER A 211 24.21 -13.81 13.20
CA SER A 211 24.97 -14.79 12.44
C SER A 211 24.27 -15.17 11.13
N LEU A 212 25.02 -15.85 10.24
CA LEU A 212 24.46 -16.39 9.01
C LEU A 212 23.38 -17.46 9.28
N ASP A 213 23.57 -18.27 10.32
CA ASP A 213 22.60 -19.28 10.74
C ASP A 213 21.27 -18.62 11.14
N ASP A 214 21.32 -17.50 11.88
CA ASP A 214 20.13 -16.72 12.22
C ASP A 214 19.38 -16.24 10.97
N VAL A 215 20.09 -15.78 9.93
CA VAL A 215 19.48 -15.36 8.65
C VAL A 215 18.75 -16.54 8.03
N GLN A 216 19.40 -17.70 7.93
CA GLN A 216 18.83 -18.88 7.30
C GLN A 216 17.60 -19.41 8.05
N VAL A 217 17.68 -19.47 9.38
CA VAL A 217 16.55 -19.87 10.23
C VAL A 217 15.40 -18.86 10.11
N ALA A 218 15.69 -17.56 10.06
CA ALA A 218 14.66 -16.54 9.94
C ALA A 218 13.97 -16.54 8.56
N VAL A 219 14.73 -16.73 7.47
CA VAL A 219 14.17 -16.88 6.11
C VAL A 219 13.30 -18.15 6.04
N ALA A 220 13.80 -19.28 6.55
CA ALA A 220 13.03 -20.52 6.60
C ALA A 220 11.73 -20.35 7.40
N HIS A 221 11.79 -19.66 8.56
CA HIS A 221 10.61 -19.31 9.33
C HIS A 221 9.63 -18.48 8.51
N TYR A 222 10.10 -17.43 7.83
CA TYR A 222 9.25 -16.57 7.01
C TYR A 222 8.48 -17.39 5.96
N VAL A 223 9.19 -18.20 5.18
CA VAL A 223 8.62 -18.99 4.07
C VAL A 223 7.66 -20.08 4.58
N GLN A 224 7.99 -20.74 5.69
CA GLN A 224 7.13 -21.78 6.29
C GLN A 224 5.83 -21.21 6.88
N ASN A 225 5.80 -19.92 7.22
CA ASN A 225 4.61 -19.24 7.77
C ASN A 225 3.77 -18.53 6.71
N ILE A 226 4.12 -18.66 5.42
CA ILE A 226 3.27 -18.18 4.33
C ILE A 226 1.99 -19.04 4.26
N PRO A 227 0.79 -18.43 4.27
CA PRO A 227 -0.47 -19.16 4.22
C PRO A 227 -0.84 -19.47 2.77
N TYR A 228 -0.09 -20.39 2.14
CA TYR A 228 -0.19 -20.72 0.71
C TYR A 228 -1.60 -21.13 0.26
N ASP A 229 -2.43 -21.66 1.15
CA ASP A 229 -3.81 -22.04 0.88
C ASP A 229 -4.80 -20.86 0.87
N GLN A 230 -4.36 -19.67 1.30
CA GLN A 230 -5.19 -18.48 1.47
C GLN A 230 -4.75 -17.29 0.62
N ILE A 231 -3.59 -17.37 -0.03
CA ILE A 231 -3.07 -16.31 -0.91
C ILE A 231 -2.89 -16.83 -2.33
N ILE A 232 -2.91 -15.92 -3.30
CA ILE A 232 -2.65 -16.25 -4.71
C ILE A 232 -1.34 -15.64 -5.24
N SER A 233 -0.74 -14.73 -4.47
CA SER A 233 0.49 -14.04 -4.83
C SER A 233 1.20 -13.48 -3.61
N THR A 234 2.49 -13.20 -3.75
CA THR A 234 3.28 -12.39 -2.81
C THR A 234 3.64 -11.07 -3.48
N ALA A 235 3.49 -9.95 -2.79
CA ALA A 235 3.92 -8.64 -3.30
C ALA A 235 5.21 -8.19 -2.61
N THR A 236 6.11 -7.58 -3.37
CA THR A 236 7.40 -7.09 -2.86
C THR A 236 7.77 -5.75 -3.51
N HIS A 237 8.68 -5.03 -2.87
CA HIS A 237 9.20 -3.74 -3.34
C HIS A 237 10.66 -3.87 -3.73
N ILE A 238 11.04 -3.41 -4.91
CA ILE A 238 12.45 -3.33 -5.32
C ILE A 238 12.87 -1.86 -5.32
N SER A 239 13.75 -1.49 -4.40
CA SER A 239 14.33 -0.15 -4.34
C SER A 239 15.41 0.02 -5.41
N THR A 240 15.30 1.10 -6.18
CA THR A 240 16.30 1.49 -7.19
C THR A 240 17.61 1.97 -6.59
N ASP A 241 17.67 2.17 -5.27
CA ASP A 241 18.88 2.58 -4.57
C ASP A 241 19.80 1.40 -4.25
N ILE A 242 19.33 0.16 -4.40
CA ILE A 242 20.05 -1.07 -4.06
C ILE A 242 20.74 -1.64 -5.31
N ASN A 243 22.04 -1.92 -5.20
CA ASN A 243 22.74 -2.70 -6.23
C ASN A 243 22.56 -4.20 -5.98
N LEU A 244 21.51 -4.79 -6.57
CA LEU A 244 21.21 -6.21 -6.42
C LEU A 244 22.24 -7.07 -7.15
N THR A 245 22.94 -7.93 -6.40
CA THR A 245 24.00 -8.82 -6.91
C THR A 245 23.94 -10.18 -6.23
N LEU A 246 24.55 -11.22 -6.82
CA LEU A 246 24.71 -12.48 -6.10
C LEU A 246 25.73 -12.28 -4.96
N VAL A 247 25.34 -12.66 -3.75
CA VAL A 247 26.13 -12.48 -2.53
C VAL A 247 26.41 -13.86 -1.94
N SER A 248 27.67 -14.13 -1.62
CA SER A 248 28.08 -15.37 -0.97
C SER A 248 27.79 -15.37 0.54
N ASP A 249 27.73 -16.56 1.13
CA ASP A 249 27.64 -16.77 2.58
C ASP A 249 28.76 -16.02 3.36
N GLN A 250 29.98 -16.01 2.80
CA GLN A 250 31.11 -15.31 3.41
C GLN A 250 30.87 -13.79 3.44
N GLU A 251 30.39 -13.22 2.33
CA GLU A 251 30.12 -11.78 2.23
C GLU A 251 28.98 -11.36 3.17
N MET A 252 27.93 -12.17 3.29
CA MET A 252 26.86 -11.94 4.24
C MET A 252 27.38 -11.99 5.69
N ALA A 253 28.15 -13.01 6.06
CA ALA A 253 28.75 -13.13 7.39
C ALA A 253 29.73 -11.99 7.72
N GLU A 254 30.47 -11.48 6.73
CA GLU A 254 31.28 -10.28 6.85
C GLU A 254 30.45 -9.01 7.03
N GLY A 255 29.35 -8.88 6.29
CA GLY A 255 28.38 -7.80 6.45
C GLY A 255 27.83 -7.75 7.87
N LEU A 256 27.31 -8.87 8.37
CA LEU A 256 26.71 -8.96 9.71
C LEU A 256 27.65 -8.48 10.83
N ARG A 257 28.96 -8.79 10.73
CA ARG A 257 29.98 -8.30 11.68
C ARG A 257 30.13 -6.77 11.69
N ARG A 258 29.74 -6.10 10.60
CA ARG A 258 29.81 -4.64 10.43
C ARG A 258 28.45 -3.95 10.60
N ARG A 259 27.41 -4.65 11.06
CA ARG A 259 26.04 -4.10 11.15
C ARG A 259 25.95 -2.77 11.90
N SER A 260 26.64 -2.62 13.02
CA SER A 260 26.64 -1.39 13.83
C SER A 260 27.25 -0.17 13.13
N THR A 261 28.02 -0.40 12.06
CA THR A 261 28.66 0.62 11.23
C THR A 261 28.27 0.44 9.76
N ALA A 262 27.12 -0.18 9.48
CA ALA A 262 26.69 -0.51 8.13
C ALA A 262 26.56 0.75 7.26
N GLY A 263 26.98 0.64 6.01
CA GLY A 263 26.77 1.66 4.98
C GLY A 263 26.04 1.11 3.76
N PRO A 264 26.04 1.84 2.64
CA PRO A 264 25.38 1.41 1.40
C PRO A 264 25.80 0.01 0.91
N ARG A 265 27.09 -0.34 1.07
CA ARG A 265 27.59 -1.67 0.69
C ARG A 265 26.92 -2.78 1.51
N GLU A 266 26.88 -2.65 2.83
CA GLU A 266 26.23 -3.62 3.72
C GLU A 266 24.73 -3.74 3.42
N ARG A 267 24.05 -2.62 3.18
CA ARG A 267 22.64 -2.62 2.74
C ARG A 267 22.43 -3.49 1.50
N ASP A 268 23.27 -3.31 0.49
CA ASP A 268 23.16 -4.06 -0.76
C ASP A 268 23.42 -5.56 -0.54
N VAL A 269 24.41 -5.88 0.30
CA VAL A 269 24.72 -7.26 0.72
C VAL A 269 23.52 -7.91 1.41
N TYR A 270 22.95 -7.25 2.43
CA TYR A 270 21.83 -7.81 3.20
C TYR A 270 20.59 -8.00 2.33
N ALA A 271 20.22 -6.98 1.56
CA ALA A 271 19.03 -7.03 0.72
C ALA A 271 19.14 -8.11 -0.35
N SER A 272 20.30 -8.18 -1.04
CA SER A 272 20.49 -9.16 -2.11
C SER A 272 20.52 -10.59 -1.57
N TYR A 273 21.26 -10.84 -0.48
CA TYR A 273 21.37 -12.17 0.12
C TYR A 273 20.02 -12.68 0.63
N ILE A 274 19.31 -11.86 1.42
CA ILE A 274 18.02 -12.25 2.01
C ILE A 274 16.97 -12.45 0.91
N ASN A 275 16.96 -11.61 -0.12
CA ASN A 275 16.03 -11.75 -1.22
C ASN A 275 16.28 -13.03 -2.03
N GLU A 276 17.54 -13.35 -2.35
CA GLU A 276 17.88 -14.59 -3.06
C GLU A 276 17.53 -15.83 -2.23
N ALA A 277 17.85 -15.81 -0.93
CA ALA A 277 17.50 -16.89 -0.01
C ALA A 277 15.97 -17.06 0.08
N PHE A 278 15.22 -15.96 0.18
CA PHE A 278 13.76 -15.98 0.17
C PHE A 278 13.20 -16.55 -1.14
N LEU A 279 13.66 -16.08 -2.30
CA LEU A 279 13.18 -16.55 -3.60
C LEU A 279 13.50 -18.04 -3.83
N THR A 280 14.70 -18.46 -3.47
CA THR A 280 15.12 -19.88 -3.55
C THR A 280 14.26 -20.79 -2.67
N ALA A 281 13.94 -20.32 -1.45
CA ALA A 281 13.08 -21.08 -0.54
C ALA A 281 11.61 -21.06 -1.01
N LEU A 282 11.13 -19.95 -1.57
CA LEU A 282 9.78 -19.81 -2.11
C LEU A 282 9.54 -20.70 -3.34
N GLU A 283 10.55 -20.88 -4.21
CA GLU A 283 10.47 -21.72 -5.41
C GLU A 283 10.04 -23.17 -5.09
N GLN A 284 10.37 -23.67 -3.89
CA GLN A 284 9.99 -25.01 -3.44
C GLN A 284 8.48 -25.18 -3.21
N HIS A 285 7.74 -24.07 -3.19
CA HIS A 285 6.30 -24.01 -2.97
C HIS A 285 5.51 -23.54 -4.21
N ALA A 286 6.19 -23.28 -5.33
CA ALA A 286 5.60 -22.80 -6.59
C ALA A 286 5.00 -23.92 -7.45
#